data_AF-A0A2H5FQU5-F1
#
_entry.id   AF-A0A2H5FQU5-F1
#
_cell.length_a   1.000
_cell.length_b   1.000
_cell.length_c   1.000
_cell.angle_alpha   90.00
_cell.angle_beta   90.00
_cell.angle_gamma   90.00
#
_symmetry.space_group_name_H-M   'P 1'
#
loop_
_entity.id
_entity.type
_entity.pdbx_description
1 polymer ?
#
loop_
_entity_poly.entity_id
_entity_poly.type
_entity_poly.pdbx_seq_one_letter_code
_entity_poly.pdbx_strand_id
1 'polypeptide(L)'
;MYINSVTERSFRIFAQGIILMWALWISIVFLTDFCNLMVGFDLLPADFPASSHNLDWIHQFLKLYWLDNDVLCLILFSIINLWVMTIAVLYWRAFISYYTCGKYYVYRAMQAFILNMSLFVCFLVTDEIFIQYQAGHSHMNMLLYMFTSLIAFLYLLDKNTKNR
;
A
#
# COMPACT_ATOMS: atom_id res chain seq x y z
N MET A 1 21.83 -7.77 -32.55
CA MET A 1 20.53 -8.39 -32.18
C MET A 1 20.49 -8.93 -30.74
N TYR A 2 21.58 -9.44 -30.17
CA TYR A 2 21.62 -9.97 -28.77
C TYR A 2 21.52 -8.92 -27.65
N ILE A 3 22.01 -7.68 -27.87
CA ILE A 3 22.03 -6.63 -26.84
C ILE A 3 20.61 -6.14 -26.48
N ASN A 4 19.67 -6.20 -27.44
CA ASN A 4 18.29 -5.76 -27.22
C ASN A 4 17.51 -6.72 -26.32
N SER A 5 17.71 -8.04 -26.45
CA SER A 5 16.94 -9.04 -25.70
C SER A 5 17.32 -9.10 -24.21
N VAL A 6 18.60 -8.89 -23.89
CA VAL A 6 19.09 -8.80 -22.49
C VAL A 6 18.51 -7.57 -21.80
N THR A 7 18.57 -6.42 -22.48
CA THR A 7 18.07 -5.14 -21.94
C THR A 7 16.56 -5.18 -21.70
N GLU A 8 15.78 -5.74 -22.62
CA GLU A 8 14.35 -5.92 -22.43
C GLU A 8 14.00 -6.85 -21.26
N ARG A 9 14.78 -7.93 -21.09
CA ARG A 9 14.59 -8.84 -19.95
C ARG A 9 14.83 -8.11 -18.63
N SER A 10 15.88 -7.28 -18.57
CA SER A 10 16.18 -6.46 -17.39
C SER A 10 15.06 -5.46 -17.07
N PHE A 11 14.50 -4.76 -18.08
CA PHE A 11 13.37 -3.85 -17.85
C PHE A 11 12.12 -4.57 -17.34
N ARG A 12 11.83 -5.76 -17.88
CA ARG A 12 10.72 -6.60 -17.41
C ARG A 12 10.93 -7.03 -15.96
N ILE A 13 12.11 -7.54 -15.61
CA ILE A 13 12.46 -7.93 -14.24
C ILE A 13 12.30 -6.75 -13.29
N PHE A 14 12.76 -5.56 -13.69
CA PHE A 14 12.65 -4.38 -12.84
C PHE A 14 11.19 -3.95 -12.62
N ALA A 15 10.36 -3.95 -13.68
CA ALA A 15 8.94 -3.65 -13.55
C ALA A 15 8.22 -4.64 -12.61
N GLN A 16 8.59 -5.93 -12.66
CA GLN A 16 8.09 -6.93 -11.73
C GLN A 16 8.59 -6.71 -10.29
N GLY A 17 9.86 -6.31 -10.15
CA GLY A 17 10.45 -5.97 -8.86
C GLY A 17 9.69 -4.87 -8.15
N ILE A 18 9.22 -3.85 -8.89
CA ILE A 18 8.37 -2.77 -8.33
C ILE A 18 7.06 -3.36 -7.76
N ILE A 19 6.35 -4.19 -8.53
CA ILE A 19 5.09 -4.80 -8.08
C ILE A 19 5.33 -5.70 -6.86
N LEU A 20 6.39 -6.52 -6.89
CA LEU A 20 6.73 -7.43 -5.80
C LEU A 20 7.11 -6.67 -4.53
N MET A 21 7.88 -5.60 -4.65
CA MET A 21 8.24 -4.74 -3.52
C MET A 21 6.98 -4.18 -2.85
N TRP A 22 6.01 -3.68 -3.64
CA TRP A 22 4.75 -3.17 -3.09
C TRP A 22 3.90 -4.28 -2.48
N ALA A 23 3.85 -5.46 -3.10
CA ALA A 23 3.15 -6.62 -2.56
C ALA A 23 3.69 -6.99 -1.17
N LEU A 24 5.02 -7.11 -1.04
CA LEU A 24 5.69 -7.45 0.21
C LEU A 24 5.51 -6.37 1.26
N TRP A 25 5.76 -5.10 0.90
CA TRP A 25 5.65 -3.97 1.82
C TRP A 25 4.24 -3.86 2.40
N ILE A 26 3.21 -3.82 1.54
CA ILE A 26 1.82 -3.70 2.00
C ILE A 26 1.38 -4.94 2.79
N SER A 27 1.91 -6.12 2.47
CA SER A 27 1.64 -7.32 3.29
C SER A 27 2.20 -7.18 4.70
N ILE A 28 3.41 -6.62 4.85
CA ILE A 28 4.00 -6.35 6.17
C ILE A 28 3.14 -5.33 6.92
N VAL A 29 2.77 -4.21 6.28
CA VAL A 29 1.89 -3.19 6.87
C VAL A 29 0.58 -3.80 7.37
N PHE A 30 -0.08 -4.59 6.51
CA PHE A 30 -1.31 -5.32 6.90
C PHE A 30 -1.06 -6.24 8.10
N LEU A 31 0.01 -7.04 8.10
CA LEU A 31 0.25 -7.99 9.18
C LEU A 31 0.52 -7.28 10.51
N THR A 32 1.28 -6.18 10.51
CA THR A 32 1.57 -5.41 11.72
C THR A 32 0.33 -4.66 12.23
N ASP A 33 -0.49 -4.12 11.32
CA ASP A 33 -1.77 -3.48 11.68
C ASP A 33 -2.81 -4.49 12.14
N PHE A 34 -2.83 -5.69 11.55
CA PHE A 34 -3.66 -6.79 12.00
C PHE A 34 -3.27 -7.25 13.40
N CYS A 35 -1.98 -7.35 13.71
CA CYS A 35 -1.53 -7.62 15.08
C CYS A 35 -1.98 -6.51 16.03
N ASN A 36 -1.90 -5.25 15.63
CA ASN A 36 -2.37 -4.13 16.45
C ASN A 36 -3.90 -4.17 16.66
N LEU A 37 -4.69 -4.58 15.67
CA LEU A 37 -6.12 -4.84 15.85
C LEU A 37 -6.37 -5.97 16.85
N MET A 38 -5.63 -7.07 16.75
CA MET A 38 -5.77 -8.18 17.70
C MET A 38 -5.42 -7.75 19.13
N VAL A 39 -4.43 -6.87 19.31
CA VAL A 39 -4.16 -6.23 20.62
C VAL A 39 -5.36 -5.38 21.06
N GLY A 40 -5.92 -4.54 20.18
CA GLY A 40 -7.07 -3.70 20.50
C GLY A 40 -8.36 -4.47 20.81
N PHE A 41 -8.50 -5.71 20.32
CA PHE A 41 -9.58 -6.63 20.67
C PHE A 41 -9.25 -7.55 21.86
N ASP A 42 -8.16 -7.30 22.58
CA ASP A 42 -7.67 -8.13 23.70
C ASP A 42 -7.40 -9.60 23.33
N LEU A 43 -7.12 -9.88 22.05
CA LEU A 43 -6.75 -11.22 21.55
C LEU A 43 -5.24 -11.48 21.61
N LEU A 44 -4.44 -10.42 21.72
CA LEU A 44 -2.98 -10.47 21.90
C LEU A 44 -2.55 -9.59 23.09
N PRO A 45 -1.38 -9.88 23.70
CA PRO A 45 -0.82 -9.02 24.76
C PRO A 45 -0.56 -7.59 24.29
N ALA A 46 -0.72 -6.62 25.19
CA ALA A 46 -0.51 -5.20 24.89
C ALA A 46 0.92 -4.86 24.42
N ASP A 47 1.91 -5.67 24.81
CA ASP A 47 3.33 -5.54 24.46
C ASP A 47 3.75 -6.41 23.28
N PHE A 48 2.80 -6.91 22.48
CA PHE A 48 3.10 -7.78 21.35
C PHE A 48 4.06 -7.10 20.35
N PRO A 49 5.29 -7.62 20.13
CA PRO A 49 6.36 -6.87 19.46
C PRO A 49 6.11 -6.49 17.99
N ALA A 50 5.22 -7.21 17.31
CA ALA A 50 4.89 -6.95 15.90
C ALA A 50 3.66 -6.05 15.73
N SER A 51 3.12 -5.49 16.82
CA SER A 51 2.06 -4.48 16.78
C SER A 51 2.61 -3.17 16.19
N SER A 52 1.92 -2.59 15.21
CA SER A 52 2.32 -1.31 14.61
C SER A 52 2.10 -0.10 15.51
N HIS A 53 1.23 -0.21 16.53
CA HIS A 53 0.76 0.93 17.34
C HIS A 53 0.07 2.04 16.52
N ASN A 54 -0.41 1.73 15.31
CA ASN A 54 -1.18 2.64 14.46
C ASN A 54 -2.59 2.93 14.98
N LEU A 55 -3.18 2.03 15.77
CA LEU A 55 -4.47 2.27 16.43
C LEU A 55 -4.39 3.48 17.38
N ASP A 56 -3.26 3.66 18.08
CA ASP A 56 -3.06 4.76 19.01
C ASP A 56 -3.14 6.12 18.31
N TRP A 57 -2.71 6.19 17.05
CA TRP A 57 -2.84 7.40 16.23
C TRP A 57 -4.30 7.75 15.94
N ILE A 58 -5.16 6.77 15.68
CA ILE A 58 -6.60 7.02 15.45
C ILE A 58 -7.24 7.60 16.71
N HIS A 59 -6.92 7.07 17.90
CA HIS A 59 -7.36 7.66 19.16
C HIS A 59 -6.88 9.11 19.29
N GLN A 60 -5.60 9.38 19.00
CA GLN A 60 -5.05 10.74 19.08
C GLN A 60 -5.75 11.71 18.12
N PHE A 61 -6.09 11.27 16.91
CA PHE A 61 -6.77 12.11 15.93
C PHE A 61 -8.20 12.42 16.37
N LEU A 62 -8.96 11.41 16.78
CA LEU A 62 -10.35 11.59 17.19
C LEU A 62 -10.51 12.37 18.50
N LYS A 63 -9.48 12.36 19.38
CA LYS A 63 -9.45 13.18 20.60
C LYS A 63 -9.64 14.67 20.32
N LEU A 64 -9.16 15.16 19.18
CA LEU A 64 -9.30 16.58 18.80
C LEU A 64 -10.76 17.04 18.80
N TYR A 65 -11.67 16.15 18.41
CA TYR A 65 -13.10 16.41 18.31
C TYR A 65 -13.93 15.67 19.37
N TRP A 66 -13.30 15.13 20.42
CA TRP A 66 -13.97 14.42 21.52
C TRP A 66 -14.75 13.18 21.04
N LEU A 67 -14.21 12.50 20.01
CA LEU A 67 -14.80 11.32 19.37
C LEU A 67 -13.99 10.04 19.64
N ASP A 68 -13.06 10.05 20.59
CA ASP A 68 -12.09 8.98 20.85
C ASP A 68 -12.67 7.77 21.61
N ASN A 69 -13.77 7.23 21.09
CA ASN A 69 -14.37 6.01 21.61
C ASN A 69 -13.67 4.77 21.05
N ASP A 70 -13.30 3.83 21.92
CA ASP A 70 -12.61 2.57 21.57
C ASP A 70 -13.30 1.80 20.45
N VAL A 71 -14.63 1.66 20.50
CA VAL A 71 -15.39 0.93 19.48
C VAL A 71 -15.29 1.62 18.12
N LEU A 72 -15.37 2.96 18.09
CA LEU A 72 -15.23 3.72 16.85
C LEU A 72 -13.81 3.60 16.28
N CYS A 73 -12.79 3.73 17.12
CA CYS A 73 -11.39 3.56 16.71
C CYS A 73 -11.13 2.17 16.13
N LEU A 74 -11.62 1.12 16.79
CA LEU A 74 -11.49 -0.26 16.33
C LEU A 74 -12.23 -0.49 15.00
N ILE A 75 -13.43 0.08 14.82
CA ILE A 75 -14.17 0.00 13.55
C ILE A 75 -13.40 0.68 12.42
N LEU A 76 -12.95 1.92 12.62
CA LEU A 76 -12.20 2.67 11.60
C LEU A 76 -10.88 1.98 11.25
N PHE A 77 -10.15 1.50 12.26
CA PHE A 77 -8.90 0.79 12.03
C PHE A 77 -9.13 -0.55 11.33
N SER A 78 -10.23 -1.25 11.64
CA SER A 78 -10.63 -2.47 10.92
C SER A 78 -10.92 -2.20 9.45
N ILE A 79 -11.62 -1.09 9.14
CA ILE A 79 -11.90 -0.68 7.75
C ILE A 79 -10.58 -0.38 7.01
N ILE A 80 -9.67 0.38 7.64
CA ILE A 80 -8.35 0.68 7.08
C ILE A 80 -7.58 -0.62 6.83
N ASN A 81 -7.52 -1.51 7.81
CA ASN A 81 -6.76 -2.76 7.68
C ASN A 81 -7.34 -3.70 6.60
N LEU A 82 -8.67 -3.77 6.45
CA LEU A 82 -9.32 -4.48 5.34
C LEU A 82 -9.00 -3.86 3.98
N TRP A 83 -8.89 -2.53 3.91
CA TRP A 83 -8.47 -1.81 2.72
C TRP A 83 -7.01 -2.17 2.35
N VAL A 84 -6.10 -2.13 3.32
CA VAL A 84 -4.68 -2.52 3.16
C VAL A 84 -4.56 -3.98 2.73
N MET A 85 -5.32 -4.89 3.35
CA MET A 85 -5.40 -6.31 2.94
C MET A 85 -5.80 -6.45 1.46
N THR A 86 -6.83 -5.70 1.04
CA THR A 86 -7.30 -5.73 -0.35
C THR A 86 -6.21 -5.24 -1.30
N ILE A 87 -5.48 -4.17 -0.94
CA ILE A 87 -4.34 -3.67 -1.71
C ILE A 87 -3.24 -4.74 -1.83
N ALA A 88 -2.87 -5.41 -0.74
CA ALA A 88 -1.88 -6.51 -0.75
C ALA A 88 -2.31 -7.62 -1.72
N VAL A 89 -3.56 -8.06 -1.64
CA VAL A 89 -4.13 -9.09 -2.52
C VAL A 89 -4.06 -8.65 -3.98
N LEU A 90 -4.38 -7.39 -4.29
CA LEU A 90 -4.31 -6.88 -5.67
C LEU A 90 -2.88 -6.83 -6.21
N TYR A 91 -1.89 -6.43 -5.40
CA TYR A 91 -0.48 -6.46 -5.81
C TYR A 91 0.02 -7.89 -6.04
N TRP A 92 -0.29 -8.84 -5.15
CA TRP A 92 0.03 -10.26 -5.38
C TRP A 92 -0.66 -10.81 -6.62
N ARG A 93 -1.93 -10.46 -6.84
CA ARG A 93 -2.68 -10.85 -8.03
C ARG A 93 -2.07 -10.27 -9.30
N ALA A 94 -1.54 -9.05 -9.26
CA ALA A 94 -0.81 -8.44 -10.37
C ALA A 94 0.53 -9.15 -10.62
N PHE A 95 1.29 -9.45 -9.56
CA PHE A 95 2.57 -10.15 -9.66
C PHE A 95 2.41 -11.56 -10.23
N ILE A 96 1.46 -12.35 -9.74
CA ILE A 96 1.17 -13.70 -10.24
C ILE A 96 0.66 -13.64 -11.69
N SER A 97 -0.20 -12.67 -12.01
CA SER A 97 -0.76 -12.51 -13.36
C SER A 97 0.29 -12.31 -14.44
N TYR A 98 1.47 -11.81 -14.07
CA TYR A 98 2.58 -11.69 -15.01
C TYR A 98 2.95 -13.05 -15.59
N TYR A 99 3.02 -14.08 -14.75
CA TYR A 99 3.43 -15.43 -15.13
C TYR A 99 2.30 -16.23 -15.77
N THR A 100 1.04 -15.90 -15.44
CA THR A 100 -0.12 -16.71 -15.85
C THR A 100 -0.94 -16.12 -17.00
N CYS A 101 -1.00 -14.79 -17.16
CA CYS A 101 -2.01 -14.15 -18.03
C CYS A 101 -1.44 -13.07 -18.97
N GLY A 102 -0.15 -13.13 -19.31
CA GLY A 102 0.45 -12.28 -20.35
C GLY A 102 0.23 -10.80 -20.09
N LYS A 103 -0.53 -10.09 -20.94
CA LYS A 103 -0.77 -8.62 -20.85
C LYS A 103 -1.74 -8.19 -19.74
N TYR A 104 -2.50 -9.11 -19.13
CA TYR A 104 -3.51 -8.77 -18.13
C TYR A 104 -2.93 -8.28 -16.79
N TYR A 105 -1.64 -8.54 -16.54
CA TYR A 105 -0.95 -8.06 -15.34
C TYR A 105 -0.90 -6.53 -15.24
N VAL A 106 -0.85 -5.81 -16.37
CA VAL A 106 -0.80 -4.34 -16.39
C VAL A 106 -2.09 -3.78 -15.80
N TYR A 107 -3.23 -4.31 -16.24
CA TYR A 107 -4.54 -3.92 -15.71
C TYR A 107 -4.63 -4.18 -14.20
N ARG A 108 -4.18 -5.35 -13.74
CA ARG A 108 -4.17 -5.69 -12.31
C ARG A 108 -3.22 -4.80 -11.50
N ALA A 109 -2.05 -4.46 -12.05
CA ALA A 109 -1.10 -3.54 -11.41
C ALA A 109 -1.72 -2.15 -11.27
N MET A 110 -2.39 -1.65 -12.31
CA MET A 110 -3.11 -0.36 -12.25
C MET A 110 -4.19 -0.37 -11.16
N GLN A 111 -4.99 -1.44 -11.05
CA GLN A 111 -5.98 -1.56 -9.97
C GLN A 111 -5.34 -1.48 -8.59
N ALA A 112 -4.21 -2.17 -8.39
CA ALA A 112 -3.48 -2.15 -7.11
C ALA A 112 -2.95 -0.74 -6.79
N PHE A 113 -2.32 -0.07 -7.76
CA PHE A 113 -1.82 1.31 -7.58
C PHE A 113 -2.95 2.30 -7.30
N ILE A 114 -4.06 2.23 -8.03
CA ILE A 114 -5.21 3.13 -7.84
C ILE A 114 -5.78 2.96 -6.42
N LEU A 115 -5.96 1.71 -5.97
CA LEU A 115 -6.51 1.44 -4.64
C LEU A 115 -5.54 1.85 -3.52
N ASN A 116 -4.23 1.68 -3.74
CA ASN A 116 -3.21 2.10 -2.79
C ASN A 116 -3.13 3.62 -2.67
N MET A 117 -3.12 4.33 -3.80
CA MET A 117 -3.12 5.78 -3.84
C MET A 117 -4.39 6.38 -3.24
N SER A 118 -5.56 5.77 -3.48
CA SER A 118 -6.81 6.29 -2.90
C SER A 118 -6.83 6.22 -1.38
N LEU A 119 -6.25 5.17 -0.78
CA LEU A 119 -6.08 5.08 0.67
C LEU A 119 -5.24 6.26 1.19
N PHE A 120 -4.11 6.56 0.56
CA PHE A 120 -3.24 7.66 0.98
C PHE A 120 -3.84 9.04 0.73
N VAL A 121 -4.66 9.20 -0.32
CA VAL A 121 -5.45 10.42 -0.50
C VAL A 121 -6.47 10.57 0.62
N CYS A 122 -7.14 9.49 1.05
CA CYS A 122 -8.03 9.53 2.21
C CYS A 122 -7.27 9.91 3.48
N PHE A 123 -6.05 9.40 3.69
CA PHE A 123 -5.21 9.83 4.81
C PHE A 123 -4.87 11.31 4.75
N LEU A 124 -4.44 11.85 3.60
CA LEU A 124 -4.14 13.29 3.47
C LEU A 124 -5.36 14.18 3.75
N VAL A 125 -6.53 13.80 3.25
CA VAL A 125 -7.78 14.52 3.55
C VAL A 125 -8.09 14.45 5.05
N THR A 126 -7.88 13.29 5.66
CA THR A 126 -8.05 13.08 7.10
C THR A 126 -7.05 13.92 7.89
N ASP A 127 -5.77 13.96 7.50
CA ASP A 127 -4.74 14.76 8.15
C ASP A 127 -5.10 16.25 8.17
N GLU A 128 -5.72 16.76 7.09
CA GLU A 128 -6.20 18.14 7.05
C GLU A 128 -7.42 18.36 7.96
N ILE A 129 -8.39 17.43 7.95
CA ILE A 129 -9.57 17.49 8.84
C ILE A 129 -9.14 17.48 10.31
N PHE A 130 -8.16 16.66 10.67
CA PHE A 130 -7.69 16.50 12.06
C PHE A 130 -6.46 17.37 12.40
N ILE A 131 -6.02 18.25 11.49
CA ILE A 131 -4.91 19.19 11.71
C ILE A 131 -3.61 18.47 12.14
N GLN A 132 -3.29 17.34 11.47
CA GLN A 132 -2.16 16.46 11.76
C GLN A 132 -1.03 16.61 10.75
N TYR A 133 -0.45 17.81 10.67
CA TYR A 133 0.54 18.13 9.64
C TYR A 133 1.80 17.26 9.69
N GLN A 134 2.18 16.74 10.86
CA GLN A 134 3.33 15.83 10.96
C GLN A 134 3.06 14.48 10.27
N ALA A 135 1.87 13.90 10.46
CA ALA A 135 1.44 12.70 9.76
C ALA A 135 1.28 12.99 8.25
N GLY A 136 0.71 14.15 7.90
CA GLY A 136 0.52 14.60 6.52
C GLY A 136 1.79 14.62 5.69
N HIS A 137 2.92 15.06 6.24
CA HIS A 137 4.20 15.01 5.51
C HIS A 137 4.61 13.57 5.16
N SER A 138 4.42 12.63 6.09
CA SER A 138 4.75 11.22 5.86
C SER A 138 3.83 10.59 4.82
N HIS A 139 2.53 10.85 4.90
CA HIS A 139 1.56 10.37 3.92
C HIS A 139 1.80 10.97 2.52
N MET A 140 2.18 12.25 2.44
CA MET A 140 2.51 12.91 1.18
C MET A 140 3.75 12.30 0.52
N ASN A 141 4.81 12.05 1.30
CA ASN A 141 6.02 11.38 0.81
C ASN A 141 5.71 9.98 0.28
N MET A 142 4.87 9.23 1.00
CA MET A 142 4.48 7.89 0.58
C MET A 142 3.65 7.91 -0.70
N LEU A 143 2.72 8.85 -0.84
CA LEU A 143 1.97 9.06 -2.10
C LEU A 143 2.92 9.43 -3.26
N LEU A 144 3.93 10.25 -3.01
CA LEU A 144 4.96 10.57 -4.01
C LEU A 144 5.73 9.31 -4.43
N TYR A 145 6.15 8.46 -3.49
CA TYR A 145 6.80 7.19 -3.80
C TYR A 145 5.92 6.25 -4.63
N MET A 146 4.61 6.24 -4.39
CA MET A 146 3.65 5.51 -5.23
C MET A 146 3.59 6.08 -6.65
N PHE A 147 3.52 7.40 -6.81
CA PHE A 147 3.53 8.04 -8.13
C PHE A 147 4.83 7.76 -8.88
N THR A 148 5.97 7.91 -8.23
CA THR A 148 7.28 7.61 -8.84
C THR A 148 7.38 6.14 -9.24
N SER A 149 6.91 5.22 -8.39
CA SER A 149 6.86 3.79 -8.70
C SER A 149 5.98 3.50 -9.91
N LEU A 150 4.80 4.13 -9.99
CA LEU A 150 3.87 3.96 -11.11
C LEU A 150 4.46 4.52 -12.41
N ILE A 151 5.06 5.71 -12.38
CA ILE A 151 5.72 6.31 -13.54
C ILE A 151 6.87 5.42 -14.02
N ALA A 152 7.71 4.93 -13.11
CA ALA A 152 8.81 4.02 -13.44
C ALA A 152 8.27 2.72 -14.05
N PHE A 153 7.22 2.13 -13.47
CA PHE A 153 6.56 0.94 -14.01
C PHE A 153 6.04 1.15 -15.44
N LEU A 154 5.33 2.26 -15.69
CA LEU A 154 4.80 2.60 -17.02
C LEU A 154 5.92 2.88 -18.04
N TYR A 155 6.98 3.58 -17.62
CA TYR A 155 8.14 3.83 -18.46
C TYR A 155 8.85 2.54 -18.90
N LEU A 156 9.06 1.61 -17.97
CA LEU A 156 9.67 0.31 -18.26
C LEU A 156 8.78 -0.54 -19.19
N LEU A 157 7.46 -0.38 -19.07
CA LEU A 157 6.49 -1.03 -19.95
C LEU A 157 6.56 -0.49 -21.39
N ASP A 158 6.61 0.83 -21.58
CA ASP A 158 6.71 1.48 -22.91
C ASP A 158 8.00 1.06 -23.65
N LYS A 159 9.13 1.01 -22.93
CA LYS A 159 10.42 0.56 -23.49
C LYS A 159 10.40 -0.90 -23.94
N ASN A 160 9.62 -1.75 -23.28
CA ASN A 160 9.43 -3.14 -23.69
C ASN A 160 8.53 -3.26 -24.93
N THR A 161 7.58 -2.34 -25.15
CA THR A 161 6.68 -2.37 -26.32
C THR A 161 7.29 -1.79 -27.59
N LYS A 162 8.15 -0.77 -27.50
CA LYS A 162 8.76 -0.11 -28.68
C LYS A 162 9.87 -0.92 -29.37
N ASN A 163 10.35 -1.99 -28.75
CA ASN A 163 11.39 -2.87 -29.29
C ASN A 163 10.83 -4.15 -29.95
N ARG A 164 9.50 -4.32 -29.98
CA ARG A 164 8.81 -5.38 -30.73
C ARG A 164 8.27 -4.85 -32.03
#